data_AF-A0A5Q0UGV3-F1
#
_entry.id   AF-A0A5Q0UGV3-F1
#
_cell.length_a   1.000
_cell.length_b   1.000
_cell.length_c   1.000
_cell.angle_alpha   90.00
_cell.angle_beta   90.00
_cell.angle_gamma   90.00
#
_symmetry.space_group_name_H-M   'P 1'
#
loop_
_entity.id
_entity.type
_entity.pdbx_description
1 polymer ?
#
loop_
_entity_poly.entity_id
_entity_poly.type
_entity_poly.pdbx_seq_one_letter_code
_entity_poly.pdbx_strand_id
1 'polypeptide(L)' 'METDDNNVRIGAKLEKSVLQTLRGFCDARGENISTVIRRSIRRELASHSYLSDSEKKALGVETDDGQ' A
#
# COMPACT_ATOMS: atom_id res chain seq x y z
N MET A 1 19.75 -19.35 6.00
CA MET A 1 19.11 -18.10 5.56
C MET A 1 17.66 -18.19 5.99
N GLU A 2 17.32 -17.50 7.06
CA GLU A 2 15.97 -17.49 7.61
C GLU A 2 15.17 -16.51 6.75
N THR A 3 14.30 -17.03 5.87
CA THR A 3 13.32 -16.19 5.16
C THR A 3 12.15 -15.99 6.09
N ASP A 4 12.02 -14.77 6.61
CA ASP A 4 10.83 -14.28 7.30
C ASP A 4 9.63 -14.36 6.34
N ASP A 5 8.92 -15.49 6.36
CA ASP A 5 7.76 -15.78 5.49
C ASP A 5 6.47 -15.21 6.10
N ASN A 6 6.48 -13.95 6.53
CA ASN A 6 5.27 -13.29 7.03
C ASN A 6 4.41 -12.67 5.91
N ASN A 7 4.59 -13.13 4.66
CA ASN A 7 3.94 -12.52 3.50
C ASN A 7 2.73 -13.35 3.02
N VAL A 8 1.54 -12.89 3.35
CA VAL A 8 0.28 -13.52 2.93
C VAL A 8 -0.08 -13.09 1.49
N ARG A 9 -0.51 -14.05 0.65
CA ARG A 9 -1.02 -13.78 -0.71
C ARG A 9 -2.52 -13.55 -0.67
N ILE A 10 -2.97 -12.43 -1.23
CA ILE A 10 -4.39 -12.09 -1.36
C ILE A 10 -4.74 -12.00 -2.85
N GLY A 11 -5.80 -12.70 -3.27
CA GLY A 11 -6.37 -12.59 -4.60
C GLY A 11 -7.51 -11.57 -4.63
N ALA A 12 -7.51 -10.66 -5.61
CA ALA A 12 -8.56 -9.67 -5.80
C ALA A 12 -9.09 -9.70 -7.24
N LYS A 13 -10.40 -9.50 -7.41
CA LYS A 13 -11.02 -9.30 -8.72
C LYS A 13 -11.00 -7.81 -9.04
N LEU A 14 -10.46 -7.47 -10.20
CA LEU A 14 -10.34 -6.11 -10.71
C LEU A 14 -10.78 -6.09 -12.18
N GLU A 15 -11.31 -4.97 -12.63
CA GLU A 15 -11.53 -4.75 -14.05
C GLU A 15 -10.19 -4.75 -14.81
N LYS A 16 -10.20 -5.28 -16.04
CA LYS A 16 -9.00 -5.36 -16.87
C LYS A 16 -8.39 -3.97 -17.13
N SER A 17 -9.23 -2.96 -17.34
CA SER A 17 -8.80 -1.56 -17.57
C SER A 17 -8.03 -0.99 -16.37
N VAL A 18 -8.50 -1.27 -15.15
CA VAL A 18 -7.83 -0.86 -13.90
C VAL A 18 -6.46 -1.52 -13.79
N LEU A 19 -6.38 -2.82 -14.07
CA LEU A 19 -5.10 -3.55 -14.03
C LEU A 19 -4.11 -3.02 -15.08
N GLN A 20 -4.57 -2.67 -16.28
CA GLN A 20 -3.72 -2.07 -17.31
C GLN A 20 -3.16 -0.71 -16.88
N THR A 21 -4.01 0.15 -16.33
CA THR A 21 -3.61 1.46 -15.81
C THR A 21 -2.58 1.31 -14.67
N LEU A 22 -2.84 0.40 -13.73
CA LEU A 22 -1.93 0.12 -12.62
C LEU A 22 -0.56 -0.38 -13.11
N ARG A 23 -0.54 -1.25 -14.13
CA ARG A 23 0.72 -1.73 -14.73
C ARG A 23 1.51 -0.59 -15.38
N GLY A 24 0.85 0.27 -16.17
CA GLY A 24 1.50 1.43 -16.78
C GLY A 24 2.06 2.39 -15.74
N PHE A 25 1.32 2.63 -14.65
CA PHE A 25 1.80 3.43 -13.53
C PHE A 25 3.05 2.83 -12.85
N CYS A 26 3.04 1.51 -12.62
CA CYS A 26 4.16 0.80 -12.02
C CYS A 26 5.41 0.86 -12.90
N ASP A 27 5.24 0.64 -14.20
CA ASP A 27 6.32 0.67 -15.19
C ASP A 27 6.98 2.06 -15.27
N ALA A 28 6.17 3.11 -15.36
CA ALA A 28 6.65 4.49 -15.40
C ALA A 28 7.44 4.91 -14.14
N ARG A 29 7.24 4.23 -13.01
CA ARG A 29 7.95 4.50 -11.74
C ARG A 29 9.03 3.48 -11.41
N GLY A 30 9.16 2.39 -12.17
CA GLY A 30 10.04 1.27 -11.82
C GLY A 30 9.66 0.59 -10.50
N GLU A 31 8.37 0.65 -10.09
CA GLU A 31 7.89 0.07 -8.83
C GLU A 31 7.12 -1.24 -9.08
N ASN A 32 7.13 -2.16 -8.12
CA ASN A 32 6.34 -3.39 -8.19
C ASN A 32 4.88 -3.14 -7.78
N ILE A 33 3.94 -3.85 -8.42
CA ILE A 33 2.50 -3.78 -8.10
C ILE A 33 2.24 -4.00 -6.60
N SER A 34 2.89 -5.01 -6.01
CA SER A 34 2.74 -5.32 -4.58
C SER A 34 3.19 -4.17 -3.68
N THR A 35 4.27 -3.47 -4.04
CA THR A 35 4.75 -2.30 -3.29
C THR A 35 3.74 -1.16 -3.35
N VAL A 36 3.25 -0.83 -4.56
CA VAL A 36 2.27 0.23 -4.76
C VAL A 36 0.97 -0.08 -4.00
N ILE A 37 0.45 -1.30 -4.15
CA ILE A 37 -0.82 -1.70 -3.50
C ILE A 37 -0.69 -1.72 -1.98
N ARG A 38 0.40 -2.26 -1.42
CA ARG A 38 0.63 -2.22 0.04
C ARG A 38 0.66 -0.78 0.55
N ARG A 39 1.37 0.12 -0.14
CA ARG A 39 1.45 1.53 0.25
C ARG A 39 0.09 2.21 0.19
N SER A 40 -0.65 1.99 -0.89
CA SER A 40 -1.99 2.55 -1.07
C SER A 40 -2.97 2.05 0.00
N ILE A 41 -2.99 0.75 0.28
CA ILE A 41 -3.83 0.16 1.33
C ILE A 41 -3.48 0.76 2.70
N ARG A 42 -2.19 0.81 3.06
CA ARG A 42 -1.78 1.37 4.35
C ARG A 42 -2.14 2.85 4.48
N ARG A 43 -2.00 3.62 3.41
CA ARG A 43 -2.41 5.03 3.40
C ARG A 43 -3.92 5.19 3.60
N GLU A 44 -4.72 4.35 2.94
CA GLU A 44 -6.17 4.36 3.10
C GLU A 44 -6.58 3.99 4.53
N LEU A 45 -6.01 2.91 5.08
CA LEU A 45 -6.26 2.51 6.46
C LEU A 45 -5.84 3.58 7.47
N ALA A 46 -4.70 4.27 7.23
CA ALA A 46 -4.25 5.38 8.06
C ALA A 46 -5.25 6.55 8.03
N SER A 47 -5.73 6.90 6.83
CA SER A 47 -6.70 7.98 6.59
C SER A 47 -8.02 7.73 7.33
N HIS A 48 -8.43 6.47 7.42
CA HIS A 48 -9.62 6.06 8.15
C HIS A 48 -9.34 5.69 9.62
N SER A 49 -8.17 6.02 10.17
CA SER A 49 -7.76 5.73 11.55
C SER A 49 -7.86 4.25 11.99
N TYR A 50 -7.73 3.33 11.04
CA TYR A 50 -7.61 1.89 11.31
C TYR A 50 -6.19 1.46 11.71
N LEU A 51 -5.21 2.35 11.59
CA LEU A 51 -3.83 2.13 12.06
C LEU A 51 -3.60 2.88 13.38
N SER A 52 -2.97 2.22 14.35
CA SER A 52 -2.51 2.87 15.58
C SER A 52 -1.46 3.95 15.29
N ASP A 53 -1.31 4.94 16.17
CA ASP A 53 -0.33 6.03 16.02
C ASP A 53 1.10 5.56 15.74
N SER A 54 1.51 4.43 16.34
CA SER A 54 2.83 3.81 16.07
C SER A 54 2.97 3.31 14.62
N GLU A 55 1.91 2.76 14.04
CA GLU A 55 1.87 2.29 12.64
C GLU A 55 1.82 3.47 11.66
N LYS A 56 1.09 4.54 11.99
CA LYS A 56 1.05 5.78 11.19
C LYS A 56 2.43 6.44 11.10
N LYS A 57 3.15 6.53 12.23
CA LYS A 57 4.52 7.06 12.28
C LYS A 57 5.52 6.25 11.46
N ALA A 58 5.42 4.93 11.47
CA ALA A 58 6.28 4.04 10.66
C ALA A 58 6.06 4.19 9.15
N LEU A 59 4.94 4.78 8.73
CA LEU A 59 4.61 5.01 7.33
C LEU A 59 4.98 6.41 6.82
N GLY A 60 5.54 7.27 7.68
CA GLY A 60 5.81 8.67 7.33
C GLY A 60 4.54 9.45 6.98
N VAL A 61 3.39 8.96 7.40
CA VAL A 61 2.14 9.72 7.33
C VAL A 61 2.14 10.61 8.55
N GLU A 62 2.77 11.78 8.43
CA GLU A 62 2.55 12.87 9.37
C GLU A 62 1.05 13.16 9.32
N THR A 63 0.34 12.71 10.34
CA THR A 63 -1.01 13.19 10.60
C THR A 63 -0.84 14.68 10.87
N ASP A 64 -1.10 15.51 9.86
CA ASP A 64 -1.46 16.91 10.07
C ASP A 64 -2.78 16.89 10.84
N ASP A 65 -2.67 16.68 12.15
CA ASP A 65 -3.68 17.09 13.12
C ASP A 65 -3.52 18.60 13.26
N GLY A 66 -3.82 19.30 12.17
CA GLY A 66 -4.02 20.73 12.15
C GLY A 66 -5.44 21.01 12.61
N GLN A 67 -5.56 21.27 13.93
CA GLN A 67 -6.60 22.05 14.64
C GLN A 67 -8.01 22.18 14.05
#